data_AF-A0A2V6PJX1-F1
#
_entry.id   AF-A0A2V6PJX1-F1
#
_cell.length_a   1.000
_cell.length_b   1.000
_cell.length_c   1.000
_cell.angle_alpha   90.00
_cell.angle_beta   90.00
_cell.angle_gamma   90.00
#
_symmetry.space_group_name_H-M   'P 1'
#
loop_
_entity.id
_entity.type
_entity.pdbx_description
1 polymer ?
#
loop_
_entity_poly.entity_id
_entity_poly.type
_entity_poly.pdbx_seq_one_letter_code
_entity_poly.pdbx_strand_id
1 'polypeptide(L)'
;MEQTGELGDEIAELSAHLDAATAKLLDLIREFDVRGGWNNGFRSCAAWLSWRVGLDPGAARERVRTARALGTLPQLAEALGRGEISYAKVRAVTRVASPETEERLLAVAKAGTAAHVERIVRGWRCVDRQAEARETQRRHTARALHVYHDDDGMVVVRGRLA
;
A
#
# COMPACT_ATOMS: atom_id res chain seq x y z
N MET A 1 -20.65 -36.13 -6.14
CA MET A 1 -19.29 -35.58 -6.23
C MET A 1 -19.19 -34.52 -7.33
N GLU A 2 -19.80 -34.74 -8.50
CA GLU A 2 -19.82 -33.79 -9.63
C GLU A 2 -20.49 -32.43 -9.29
N GLN A 3 -21.66 -32.43 -8.65
CA GLN A 3 -22.38 -31.21 -8.21
C GLN A 3 -21.59 -30.32 -7.23
N THR A 4 -20.66 -30.87 -6.45
CA THR A 4 -19.85 -30.08 -5.50
C THR A 4 -18.68 -29.38 -6.20
N GLY A 5 -18.18 -29.96 -7.30
CA GLY A 5 -17.15 -29.33 -8.14
C GLY A 5 -17.71 -28.14 -8.90
N GLU A 6 -18.86 -28.31 -9.55
CA GLU A 6 -19.58 -27.26 -10.28
C GLU A 6 -19.89 -26.05 -9.38
N LEU A 7 -20.36 -26.29 -8.15
CA LEU A 7 -20.60 -25.21 -7.18
C LEU A 7 -19.29 -24.49 -6.79
N GLY A 8 -18.17 -25.20 -6.70
CA GLY A 8 -16.87 -24.62 -6.43
C GLY A 8 -16.40 -23.69 -7.54
N ASP A 9 -16.59 -24.10 -8.79
CA ASP A 9 -16.25 -23.30 -9.97
C ASP A 9 -17.14 -22.06 -10.07
N GLU A 10 -18.44 -22.19 -9.79
CA GLU A 10 -19.39 -21.07 -9.74
C GLU A 10 -19.02 -20.04 -8.66
N ILE A 11 -18.63 -20.52 -7.46
CA ILE A 11 -18.14 -19.64 -6.38
C ILE A 11 -16.87 -18.89 -6.83
N ALA A 12 -15.94 -19.58 -7.49
CA ALA A 12 -14.69 -18.97 -7.95
C ALA A 12 -14.94 -17.92 -9.04
N GLU A 13 -15.80 -18.23 -10.02
CA GLU A 13 -16.19 -17.30 -11.09
C GLU A 13 -16.89 -16.07 -10.53
N LEU A 14 -17.89 -16.25 -9.66
CA LEU A 14 -18.60 -15.13 -9.03
C LEU A 14 -17.67 -14.27 -8.18
N SER A 15 -16.72 -14.89 -7.47
CA SER A 15 -15.71 -14.15 -6.70
C SER A 15 -14.83 -13.27 -7.60
N ALA A 16 -14.38 -13.79 -8.75
CA ALA A 16 -13.61 -13.01 -9.72
C ALA A 16 -14.42 -11.83 -10.29
N HIS A 17 -15.72 -12.02 -10.55
CA HIS A 17 -16.61 -10.93 -10.97
C HIS A 17 -16.78 -9.86 -9.88
N LEU A 18 -16.89 -10.25 -8.61
CA LEU A 18 -16.95 -9.31 -7.48
C LEU A 18 -15.64 -8.51 -7.33
N ASP A 19 -14.50 -9.15 -7.55
CA ASP A 19 -13.19 -8.49 -7.54
C ASP A 19 -13.06 -7.48 -8.70
N ALA A 20 -13.48 -7.86 -9.91
CA ALA A 20 -13.53 -6.96 -11.07
C ALA A 20 -14.47 -5.76 -10.84
N ALA A 21 -15.64 -5.98 -10.24
CA ALA A 21 -16.55 -4.89 -9.84
C ALA A 21 -15.92 -4.01 -8.75
N THR A 22 -15.17 -4.61 -7.82
CA THR A 22 -14.43 -3.88 -6.79
C THR A 22 -13.34 -3.00 -7.39
N ALA A 23 -12.67 -3.42 -8.46
CA ALA A 23 -11.71 -2.58 -9.20
C ALA A 23 -12.37 -1.28 -9.67
N LYS A 24 -13.51 -1.40 -10.35
CA LYS A 24 -14.29 -0.25 -10.84
C LYS A 24 -14.73 0.67 -9.71
N LEU A 25 -15.16 0.10 -8.57
CA LEU A 25 -15.50 0.88 -7.37
C LEU A 25 -14.29 1.66 -6.84
N LEU A 26 -13.11 1.05 -6.79
CA LEU A 26 -11.89 1.73 -6.31
C LEU A 26 -11.47 2.87 -7.24
N ASP A 27 -11.63 2.71 -8.56
CA ASP A 27 -11.40 3.81 -9.51
C ASP A 27 -12.34 5.00 -9.27
N LEU A 28 -13.64 4.74 -9.07
CA LEU A 28 -14.61 5.78 -8.74
C LEU A 28 -14.30 6.45 -7.39
N ILE A 29 -13.90 5.67 -6.38
CA ILE A 29 -13.49 6.21 -5.08
C ILE A 29 -12.27 7.12 -5.24
N ARG A 30 -11.25 6.70 -6.00
CA ARG A 30 -10.05 7.51 -6.26
C ARG A 30 -10.43 8.81 -6.95
N GLU A 31 -11.23 8.75 -8.01
CA GLU A 31 -11.65 9.93 -8.75
C GLU A 31 -12.46 10.89 -7.88
N PHE A 32 -13.40 10.37 -7.09
CA PHE A 32 -14.20 11.14 -6.16
C PHE A 32 -13.35 11.80 -5.05
N ASP A 33 -12.35 11.08 -4.54
CA ASP A 33 -11.41 11.58 -3.54
C ASP A 33 -10.51 12.69 -4.10
N VAL A 34 -9.96 12.52 -5.30
CA VAL A 34 -9.12 13.50 -6.01
C VAL A 34 -9.91 14.78 -6.30
N ARG A 35 -11.17 14.66 -6.72
CA ARG A 35 -12.05 15.82 -6.97
C ARG A 35 -12.56 16.48 -5.68
N GLY A 36 -12.27 15.92 -4.51
CA GLY A 36 -12.76 16.43 -3.23
C GLY A 36 -14.28 16.35 -3.09
N GLY A 37 -14.96 15.43 -3.79
CA GLY A 37 -16.43 15.37 -3.82
C GLY A 37 -17.07 15.04 -2.46
N TRP A 38 -16.29 14.54 -1.51
CA TRP A 38 -16.69 14.30 -0.12
C TRP A 38 -16.72 15.58 0.73
N ASN A 39 -16.15 16.69 0.26
CA ASN A 39 -16.01 17.94 1.01
C ASN A 39 -17.32 18.77 1.00
N ASN A 40 -18.44 18.11 1.29
CA ASN A 40 -19.76 18.69 1.43
C ASN A 40 -20.29 18.53 2.86
N GLY A 41 -19.40 18.73 3.85
CA GLY A 41 -19.67 18.59 5.27
C GLY A 41 -19.00 17.39 5.95
N PHE A 42 -18.27 16.55 5.20
CA PHE A 42 -17.49 15.45 5.77
C PHE A 42 -16.01 15.82 5.88
N ARG A 43 -15.35 15.28 6.91
CA ARG A 43 -13.92 15.51 7.19
C ARG A 43 -12.96 14.71 6.29
N SER A 44 -13.44 13.72 5.55
CA SER A 44 -12.65 12.90 4.64
C SER A 44 -13.52 12.04 3.72
N CYS A 45 -12.94 11.55 2.61
CA CYS A 45 -13.61 10.57 1.73
C CYS A 45 -14.02 9.30 2.49
N ALA A 46 -13.19 8.82 3.42
CA ALA A 46 -13.53 7.64 4.21
C ALA A 46 -14.75 7.90 5.13
N ALA A 47 -14.84 9.09 5.73
CA ALA A 47 -16.01 9.46 6.54
C ALA A 47 -17.29 9.54 5.70
N TRP A 48 -17.19 10.09 4.49
CA TRP A 48 -18.30 10.12 3.53
C TRP A 48 -18.73 8.70 3.13
N LEU A 49 -17.77 7.82 2.82
CA LEU A 49 -18.08 6.41 2.47
C LEU A 49 -18.73 5.66 3.62
N SER A 50 -18.27 5.87 4.86
CA SER A 50 -18.90 5.24 6.02
C SER A 50 -20.36 5.67 6.18
N TRP A 51 -20.66 6.95 5.97
CA TRP A 51 -22.03 7.46 6.07
C TRP A 51 -22.90 7.06 4.87
N ARG A 52 -22.40 7.22 3.63
CA ARG A 52 -23.19 7.05 2.41
C ARG A 52 -23.31 5.60 1.94
N VAL A 53 -22.27 4.80 2.16
CA VAL A 53 -22.15 3.41 1.67
C VAL A 53 -22.28 2.39 2.82
N GLY A 54 -22.36 2.85 4.07
CA GLY A 54 -22.54 1.98 5.25
C GLY A 54 -21.32 1.16 5.61
N LEU A 55 -20.12 1.55 5.15
CA LEU A 55 -18.88 0.88 5.51
C LEU A 55 -18.46 1.23 6.94
N ASP A 56 -17.95 0.25 7.68
CA ASP A 56 -17.27 0.55 8.93
C ASP A 56 -16.06 1.49 8.67
N PRO A 57 -15.69 2.34 9.65
CA PRO A 57 -14.60 3.32 9.44
C PRO A 57 -13.26 2.71 9.05
N GLY A 58 -12.96 1.48 9.47
CA GLY A 58 -11.76 0.75 9.10
C GLY A 58 -11.77 0.34 7.62
N ALA A 59 -12.82 -0.35 7.17
CA ALA A 59 -12.95 -0.76 5.78
C ALA A 59 -13.04 0.44 4.82
N ALA A 60 -13.68 1.53 5.23
CA ALA A 60 -13.74 2.76 4.42
C ALA A 60 -12.34 3.36 4.18
N ARG A 61 -11.53 3.50 5.25
CA ARG A 61 -10.15 3.98 5.13
C ARG A 61 -9.30 3.05 4.27
N GLU A 62 -9.47 1.74 4.43
CA GLU A 62 -8.70 0.78 3.64
C GLU A 62 -9.04 0.83 2.16
N ARG A 63 -10.32 1.01 1.79
CA ARG A 63 -10.73 1.21 0.39
C ARG A 63 -10.13 2.48 -0.18
N VAL A 64 -10.21 3.61 0.53
CA VAL A 64 -9.61 4.88 0.06
C VAL A 64 -8.10 4.76 -0.11
N ARG A 65 -7.38 4.14 0.84
CA ARG A 65 -5.94 3.91 0.73
C ARG A 65 -5.60 3.02 -0.47
N THR A 66 -6.32 1.91 -0.64
CA THR A 66 -6.10 0.99 -1.77
C THR A 66 -6.37 1.69 -3.10
N ALA A 67 -7.48 2.43 -3.20
CA ALA A 67 -7.84 3.21 -4.38
C ALA A 67 -6.75 4.23 -4.76
N ARG A 68 -6.22 4.98 -3.77
CA ARG A 68 -5.11 5.91 -3.99
C ARG A 68 -3.85 5.20 -4.50
N ALA A 69 -3.46 4.09 -3.86
CA ALA A 69 -2.27 3.33 -4.24
C ALA A 69 -2.36 2.75 -5.67
N LEU A 70 -3.53 2.25 -6.07
CA LEU A 70 -3.76 1.74 -7.42
C LEU A 70 -3.62 2.83 -8.50
N GLY A 71 -3.76 4.11 -8.15
CA GLY A 71 -3.51 5.23 -9.07
C GLY A 71 -2.07 5.31 -9.58
N THR A 72 -1.11 4.67 -8.90
CA THR A 72 0.30 4.60 -9.32
C THR A 72 0.76 3.17 -9.60
N LEU A 73 -0.16 2.20 -9.60
CA LEU A 73 0.11 0.76 -9.73
C LEU A 73 -0.85 0.16 -10.78
N PRO A 74 -0.64 0.48 -12.07
CA PRO A 74 -1.57 0.09 -13.14
C PRO A 74 -1.65 -1.43 -13.36
N GLN A 75 -0.55 -2.18 -13.20
CA GLN A 75 -0.58 -3.63 -13.42
C GLN A 75 -1.41 -4.35 -12.35
N LEU A 76 -1.33 -3.89 -11.09
CA LEU A 76 -2.16 -4.39 -10.00
C LEU A 76 -3.63 -3.99 -10.18
N ALA A 77 -3.89 -2.77 -10.65
CA ALA A 77 -5.25 -2.30 -10.93
C ALA A 77 -5.91 -3.14 -12.04
N GLU A 78 -5.19 -3.37 -13.13
CA GLU A 78 -5.65 -4.20 -14.24
C GLU A 78 -5.87 -5.66 -13.82
N ALA A 79 -4.94 -6.25 -13.07
CA ALA A 79 -5.08 -7.63 -12.61
C ALA A 79 -6.29 -7.81 -11.69
N LEU A 80 -6.59 -6.83 -10.83
CA LEU A 80 -7.82 -6.82 -10.05
C LEU A 80 -9.06 -6.66 -10.96
N GLY A 81 -8.98 -5.77 -11.95
CA GLY A 81 -10.05 -5.54 -12.93
C GLY A 81 -10.39 -6.76 -13.79
N ARG A 82 -9.43 -7.66 -13.99
CA ARG A 82 -9.62 -8.96 -14.66
C ARG A 82 -10.00 -10.10 -13.70
N GLY A 83 -10.10 -9.84 -12.40
CA GLY A 83 -10.36 -10.88 -11.39
C GLY A 83 -9.22 -11.88 -11.18
N GLU A 84 -8.01 -11.59 -11.68
CA GLU A 84 -6.84 -12.47 -11.56
C GLU A 84 -6.26 -12.50 -10.14
N ILE A 85 -6.48 -11.42 -9.39
CA ILE A 85 -6.08 -11.27 -8.00
C ILE A 85 -7.22 -10.65 -7.20
N SER A 86 -7.42 -11.12 -5.97
CA SER A 86 -8.50 -10.62 -5.14
C SER A 86 -8.20 -9.28 -4.47
N TYR A 87 -9.26 -8.54 -4.12
CA TYR A 87 -9.14 -7.30 -3.35
C TYR A 87 -8.34 -7.50 -2.06
N ALA A 88 -8.48 -8.66 -1.40
CA ALA A 88 -7.72 -9.00 -0.20
C ALA A 88 -6.20 -9.08 -0.45
N LYS A 89 -5.78 -9.61 -1.61
CA LYS A 89 -4.37 -9.62 -2.02
C LYS A 89 -3.91 -8.20 -2.38
N VAL A 90 -4.69 -7.47 -3.15
CA VAL A 90 -4.35 -6.11 -3.59
C VAL A 90 -4.21 -5.16 -2.41
N ARG A 91 -5.17 -5.14 -1.48
CA ARG A 91 -5.08 -4.28 -0.29
C ARG A 91 -3.85 -4.61 0.57
N ALA A 92 -3.39 -5.87 0.57
CA ALA A 92 -2.18 -6.28 1.27
C ALA A 92 -0.92 -5.80 0.52
N VAL A 93 -0.81 -6.09 -0.78
CA VAL A 93 0.37 -5.75 -1.60
C VAL A 93 0.60 -4.25 -1.72
N THR A 94 -0.47 -3.48 -1.92
CA THR A 94 -0.43 -2.01 -2.02
C THR A 94 0.05 -1.31 -0.76
N ARG A 95 0.33 -2.03 0.32
CA ARG A 95 0.96 -1.51 1.54
C ARG A 95 2.48 -1.37 1.45
N VAL A 96 3.10 -2.03 0.48
CA VAL A 96 4.56 -2.05 0.26
C VAL A 96 4.93 -1.88 -1.22
N ALA A 97 3.98 -2.02 -2.13
CA ALA A 97 4.22 -1.84 -3.55
C ALA A 97 4.55 -0.39 -3.91
N SER A 98 5.57 -0.24 -4.73
CA SER A 98 5.96 0.95 -5.47
C SER A 98 5.93 0.64 -6.97
N PRO A 99 5.93 1.65 -7.85
CA PRO A 99 5.98 1.42 -9.30
C PRO A 99 7.14 0.50 -9.73
N GLU A 100 8.31 0.60 -9.07
CA GLU A 100 9.50 -0.18 -9.36
C GLU A 100 9.40 -1.64 -8.90
N THR A 101 8.57 -1.91 -7.89
CA THR A 101 8.40 -3.24 -7.29
C THR A 101 7.10 -3.93 -7.72
N GLU A 102 6.26 -3.22 -8.47
CA GLU A 102 4.92 -3.65 -8.84
C GLU A 102 4.90 -5.02 -9.52
N GLU A 103 5.67 -5.18 -10.59
CA GLU A 103 5.70 -6.41 -11.40
C GLU A 103 6.05 -7.64 -10.54
N ARG A 104 7.08 -7.51 -9.71
CA ARG A 104 7.52 -8.58 -8.80
C ARG A 104 6.44 -8.93 -7.78
N LEU A 105 5.80 -7.92 -7.21
CA LEU A 105 4.76 -8.13 -6.20
C LEU A 105 3.45 -8.65 -6.80
N LEU A 106 3.14 -8.28 -8.05
CA LEU A 106 2.04 -8.85 -8.81
C LEU A 106 2.26 -10.34 -9.07
N ALA A 107 3.47 -10.75 -9.45
CA ALA A 107 3.80 -12.17 -9.61
C ALA A 107 3.58 -12.96 -8.31
N VAL A 108 4.00 -12.40 -7.18
CA VAL A 108 3.74 -12.98 -5.84
C VAL A 108 2.24 -13.07 -5.55
N ALA A 109 1.47 -12.03 -5.88
CA ALA A 109 0.02 -12.00 -5.67
C ALA A 109 -0.71 -13.07 -6.50
N LYS A 110 -0.28 -13.31 -7.74
CA LYS A 110 -0.84 -14.35 -8.61
C LYS A 110 -0.52 -15.76 -8.10
N ALA A 111 0.71 -16.00 -7.64
CA ALA A 111 1.16 -17.34 -7.23
C ALA A 111 0.73 -17.75 -5.81
N GLY A 112 0.51 -16.80 -4.89
CA GLY A 112 0.22 -17.08 -3.48
C GLY A 112 -1.26 -17.01 -3.09
N THR A 113 -1.64 -17.62 -1.95
CA THR A 113 -2.92 -17.34 -1.29
C THR A 113 -2.88 -15.98 -0.59
N ALA A 114 -4.04 -15.40 -0.25
CA ALA A 114 -4.09 -14.10 0.45
C ALA A 114 -3.30 -14.12 1.78
N ALA A 115 -3.37 -15.20 2.55
CA ALA A 115 -2.60 -15.36 3.79
C ALA A 115 -1.08 -15.44 3.53
N HIS A 116 -0.66 -16.05 2.42
CA HIS A 116 0.75 -16.08 2.02
C HIS A 116 1.23 -14.67 1.65
N VAL A 117 0.44 -13.95 0.84
CA VAL A 117 0.72 -12.55 0.47
C VAL A 117 0.80 -11.67 1.71
N GLU A 118 -0.13 -11.77 2.66
CA GLU A 118 -0.08 -11.01 3.90
C GLU A 118 1.17 -11.31 4.74
N ARG A 119 1.60 -12.57 4.80
CA ARG A 119 2.85 -12.96 5.48
C ARG A 119 4.08 -12.33 4.82
N ILE A 120 4.15 -12.37 3.50
CA ILE A 120 5.26 -11.77 2.72
C ILE A 120 5.28 -10.25 2.94
N VAL A 121 4.12 -9.59 2.85
CA VAL A 121 3.99 -8.14 3.08
C VAL A 121 4.41 -7.75 4.51
N ARG A 122 4.04 -8.54 5.53
CA ARG A 122 4.50 -8.32 6.91
C ARG A 122 6.02 -8.44 7.02
N GLY A 123 6.62 -9.42 6.34
CA GLY A 123 8.07 -9.58 6.24
C GLY A 123 8.74 -8.37 5.58
N TRP A 124 8.22 -7.93 4.44
CA TRP A 124 8.70 -6.73 3.72
C TRP A 124 8.64 -5.48 4.59
N ARG A 125 7.53 -5.22 5.30
CA ARG A 125 7.42 -4.09 6.23
C ARG A 125 8.37 -4.15 7.42
N CYS A 126 8.84 -5.33 7.79
CA CYS A 126 9.86 -5.48 8.83
C CYS A 126 11.23 -5.10 8.28
N VAL A 127 11.57 -5.61 7.10
CA VAL A 127 12.83 -5.32 6.40
C VAL A 127 12.94 -3.83 6.05
N ASP A 128 11.86 -3.22 5.57
CA ASP A 128 11.84 -1.81 5.17
C ASP A 128 12.03 -0.89 6.38
N ARG A 129 11.30 -1.13 7.49
CA ARG A 129 11.53 -0.43 8.76
C ARG A 129 12.94 -0.63 9.31
N GLN A 130 13.52 -1.81 9.15
CA GLN A 130 14.91 -2.05 9.53
C GLN A 130 15.90 -1.29 8.63
N ALA A 131 15.61 -1.17 7.34
CA ALA A 131 16.42 -0.40 6.40
C ALA A 131 16.35 1.10 6.73
N GLU A 132 15.15 1.65 6.94
CA GLU A 132 14.95 3.04 7.39
C GLU A 132 15.63 3.34 8.73
N ALA A 133 15.53 2.42 9.70
CA ALA A 133 16.19 2.56 10.99
C ALA A 133 17.73 2.51 10.84
N ARG A 134 18.26 1.62 9.99
CA ARG A 134 19.70 1.56 9.69
C ARG A 134 20.18 2.82 8.98
N GLU A 135 19.39 3.37 8.07
CA GLU A 135 19.71 4.62 7.38
C GLU A 135 19.69 5.81 8.35
N THR A 136 18.68 5.89 9.22
CA THR A 136 18.61 6.90 10.28
C THR A 136 19.80 6.78 11.24
N GLN A 137 20.16 5.55 11.63
CA GLN A 137 21.32 5.29 12.47
C GLN A 137 22.64 5.68 11.77
N ARG A 138 22.80 5.36 10.48
CA ARG A 138 23.97 5.79 9.69
C ARG A 138 24.08 7.30 9.63
N ARG A 139 22.97 8.01 9.38
CA ARG A 139 22.92 9.47 9.40
C ARG A 139 23.28 10.02 10.78
N HIS A 140 22.79 9.40 11.85
CA HIS A 140 23.11 9.79 13.22
C HIS A 140 24.58 9.56 13.57
N THR A 141 25.16 8.40 13.21
CA THR A 141 26.58 8.09 13.47
C THR A 141 27.53 8.90 12.59
N ALA A 142 27.10 9.32 11.39
CA ALA A 142 27.88 10.20 10.53
C ALA A 142 27.89 11.66 11.01
N ARG A 143 27.10 12.02 12.04
CA ARG A 143 27.18 13.32 12.71
C ARG A 143 28.41 13.34 13.60
N ALA A 144 29.39 14.15 13.22
CA ALA A 144 30.58 14.37 13.99
C ALA A 144 30.88 15.86 14.04
N LEU A 145 31.22 16.36 15.23
CA LEU A 145 31.75 17.69 15.46
C LEU A 145 33.15 17.51 16.03
N HIS A 146 34.15 17.87 15.23
CA HIS A 146 35.53 17.88 15.66
C HIS A 146 35.90 19.32 16.03
N VAL A 147 36.26 19.54 17.29
CA VAL A 147 36.76 20.83 17.77
C VAL A 147 38.21 20.62 18.16
N TYR A 148 39.10 21.42 17.57
CA TYR A 148 40.52 21.41 17.89
C TYR A 148 41.07 22.84 17.81
N HIS A 149 42.19 23.08 18.48
CA HIS A 149 42.91 24.34 18.38
C HIS A 149 43.94 24.23 17.26
N ASP A 150 44.10 25.28 16.45
CA ASP A 150 45.20 25.37 15.50
C ASP A 150 46.47 25.94 16.14
N ASP A 151 47.57 25.94 15.38
CA ASP A 151 48.89 26.36 15.85
C ASP A 151 48.95 27.88 16.15
N ASP A 152 47.97 28.66 15.67
CA ASP A 152 47.83 30.11 15.92
C ASP A 152 46.92 30.39 17.13
N GLY A 153 46.46 29.36 17.84
CA GLY A 153 45.62 29.46 19.03
C GLY A 153 44.13 29.68 18.74
N MET A 154 43.72 29.63 17.47
CA MET A 154 42.32 29.77 17.07
C MET A 154 41.59 28.44 17.23
N VAL A 155 40.30 28.49 17.57
CA VAL A 155 39.46 27.30 17.68
C VAL A 155 38.88 26.96 16.31
N VAL A 156 39.24 25.79 15.79
CA VAL A 156 38.70 25.26 14.55
C VAL A 156 37.62 24.23 14.85
N VAL A 157 36.44 24.47 14.27
CA VAL A 157 35.27 23.60 14.41
C VAL A 157 34.95 22.98 13.04
N ARG A 158 35.04 21.66 12.94
CA ARG A 158 34.71 20.91 11.73
C ARG A 158 33.55 19.97 12.02
N GLY A 159 32.38 20.29 11.47
CA GLY A 159 31.15 19.53 11.67
C GLY A 159 30.65 18.88 10.39
N ARG A 160 30.15 17.64 10.49
CA ARG A 160 29.21 17.08 9.52
C ARG A 160 27.85 17.04 10.19
N LEU A 161 27.00 17.99 9.84
CA LEU A 161 25.67 18.18 10.41
C LEU A 161 24.67 18.05 9.25
N ALA A 162 23.69 17.15 9.39
CA ALA A 162 22.62 16.90 8.42
C ALA A 162 21.26 17.05 9.11
#